data_AF-A0A2N5FD55-F1
#
_entry.id   AF-A0A2N5FD55-F1
#
_cell.length_a   1.000
_cell.length_b   1.000
_cell.length_c   1.000
_cell.angle_alpha   90.00
_cell.angle_beta   90.00
_cell.angle_gamma   90.00
#
_symmetry.space_group_name_H-M   'P 1'
#
loop_
_entity.id
_entity.type
_entity.pdbx_description
1 polymer ?
#
loop_
_entity_poly.entity_id
_entity_poly.type
_entity_poly.pdbx_seq_one_letter_code
_entity_poly.pdbx_strand_id
1 'polypeptide(L)'
;MNYNNRRFVSVENTANGEVSSETFFTYKQEGQILSAVYKGGEIVKGTLIGIVKADGTLEFKYNHVNVKDEIRGGHCFSKPEVLSDGRIRLHENWKWFDRDQTEGESVIDEVL
;
A
#
# COMPACT_ATOMS: atom_id res chain seq x y z
N MET A 1 15.28 -3.57 5.20
CA MET A 1 14.32 -4.69 5.01
C MET A 1 14.19 -4.98 3.52
N ASN A 2 13.84 -6.22 3.11
CA ASN A 2 13.64 -6.59 1.70
C ASN A 2 12.19 -7.01 1.44
N TYR A 3 11.52 -6.28 0.57
CA TYR A 3 10.12 -6.44 0.18
C TYR A 3 9.94 -7.15 -1.17
N ASN A 4 11.02 -7.53 -1.85
CA ASN A 4 10.94 -8.13 -3.17
C ASN A 4 10.14 -9.44 -3.16
N ASN A 5 9.15 -9.57 -4.06
CA ASN A 5 8.23 -10.69 -4.18
C ASN A 5 7.32 -10.94 -2.96
N ARG A 6 7.23 -9.99 -2.02
CA ARG A 6 6.26 -10.08 -0.93
C ARG A 6 4.89 -9.66 -1.41
N ARG A 7 3.86 -10.28 -0.83
CA ARG A 7 2.46 -9.98 -1.12
C ARG A 7 1.77 -9.53 0.15
N PHE A 8 0.87 -8.57 0.02
CA PHE A 8 0.12 -8.01 1.14
C PHE A 8 -1.37 -7.95 0.82
N VAL A 9 -2.19 -7.97 1.86
CA VAL A 9 -3.64 -7.73 1.80
C VAL A 9 -4.03 -6.73 2.88
N SER A 10 -5.00 -5.86 2.61
CA SER A 10 -5.50 -4.95 3.65
C SER A 10 -6.32 -5.70 4.69
N VAL A 11 -6.10 -5.36 5.96
CA VAL A 11 -6.85 -5.91 7.10
C VAL A 11 -7.67 -4.82 7.78
N GLU A 12 -7.20 -3.58 7.75
CA GLU A 12 -7.90 -2.42 8.29
C GLU A 12 -7.69 -1.22 7.35
N ASN A 13 -8.72 -0.39 7.21
CA ASN A 13 -8.64 0.87 6.50
C ASN A 13 -9.67 1.85 7.07
N THR A 14 -9.34 3.13 7.07
CA THR A 14 -10.28 4.21 7.36
C THR A 14 -11.39 4.26 6.32
N ALA A 15 -12.59 4.72 6.72
CA ALA A 15 -13.81 4.63 5.90
C ALA A 15 -13.74 5.41 4.56
N ASN A 16 -12.81 6.37 4.45
CA ASN A 16 -12.53 7.15 3.25
C ASN A 16 -11.41 6.54 2.37
N GLY A 17 -10.87 5.38 2.75
CA GLY A 17 -9.96 4.58 1.92
C GLY A 17 -10.72 3.61 1.01
N GLU A 18 -10.16 3.34 -0.17
CA GLU A 18 -10.79 2.44 -1.17
C GLU A 18 -10.18 1.03 -1.20
N VAL A 19 -9.14 0.78 -0.41
CA VAL A 19 -8.50 -0.54 -0.27
C VAL A 19 -9.26 -1.35 0.79
N SER A 20 -9.52 -2.62 0.51
CA SER A 20 -10.20 -3.55 1.43
C SER A 20 -9.48 -4.89 1.53
N SER A 21 -10.03 -5.83 2.30
CA SER A 21 -9.54 -7.21 2.41
C SER A 21 -9.59 -8.01 1.11
N GLU A 22 -10.18 -7.46 0.05
CA GLU A 22 -10.16 -8.02 -1.29
C GLU A 22 -9.01 -7.45 -2.14
N THR A 23 -8.32 -6.41 -1.67
CA THR A 23 -7.23 -5.76 -2.38
C THR A 23 -5.89 -6.39 -2.04
N PHE A 24 -5.26 -6.99 -3.05
CA PHE A 24 -3.95 -7.62 -2.92
C PHE A 24 -2.86 -6.80 -3.60
N PHE A 25 -1.71 -6.71 -2.95
CA PHE A 25 -0.54 -6.02 -3.44
C PHE A 25 0.58 -7.01 -3.72
N THR A 26 1.31 -6.81 -4.82
CA THR A 26 2.51 -7.61 -5.15
C THR A 26 3.71 -6.68 -5.30
N TYR A 27 4.63 -6.76 -4.34
CA TYR A 27 5.76 -5.84 -4.21
C TYR A 27 6.97 -6.36 -4.99
N LYS A 28 7.73 -5.43 -5.56
CA LYS A 28 9.05 -5.62 -6.17
C LYS A 28 10.00 -4.59 -5.60
N GLN A 29 11.24 -5.00 -5.37
CA GLN A 29 12.27 -4.10 -4.87
C GLN A 29 13.58 -4.28 -5.65
N GLU A 30 14.13 -3.16 -6.10
CA GLU A 30 15.41 -3.07 -6.81
C GLU A 30 16.31 -2.05 -6.08
N GLY A 31 17.28 -2.56 -5.31
CA GLY A 31 18.04 -1.73 -4.38
C GLY A 31 17.12 -1.10 -3.33
N GLN A 32 17.01 0.23 -3.32
CA GLN A 32 16.11 0.97 -2.44
C GLN A 32 14.77 1.31 -3.10
N ILE A 33 14.61 1.06 -4.40
CA ILE A 33 13.40 1.42 -5.13
C ILE A 33 12.35 0.34 -4.90
N LEU A 34 11.17 0.75 -4.42
CA LEU A 34 10.00 -0.08 -4.27
C LEU A 34 9.04 0.19 -5.43
N SER A 35 8.45 -0.86 -5.98
CA SER A 35 7.26 -0.76 -6.84
C SER A 35 6.27 -1.86 -6.49
N ALA A 36 4.98 -1.63 -6.75
CA ALA A 36 3.99 -2.70 -6.66
C ALA A 36 2.86 -2.49 -7.65
N VAL A 37 2.18 -3.60 -7.95
CA VAL A 37 0.85 -3.60 -8.58
C VAL A 37 -0.16 -4.10 -7.55
N TYR A 38 -1.37 -3.55 -7.59
CA TYR A 38 -2.45 -3.97 -6.70
C TYR A 38 -3.81 -3.91 -7.39
N LYS A 39 -4.76 -4.72 -6.92
CA LYS A 39 -6.13 -4.81 -7.44
C LYS A 39 -7.04 -5.56 -6.48
N GLY A 40 -8.35 -5.46 -6.70
CA GLY A 40 -9.39 -6.18 -5.95
C GLY A 40 -10.19 -5.24 -5.04
N GLY A 41 -11.40 -5.66 -4.67
CA GLY A 41 -12.41 -4.76 -4.10
C GLY A 41 -12.82 -3.70 -5.11
N GLU A 42 -12.82 -2.44 -4.68
CA GLU A 42 -13.17 -1.27 -5.51
C GLU A 42 -12.07 -0.90 -6.53
N ILE A 43 -10.92 -1.58 -6.53
CA ILE A 43 -9.76 -1.22 -7.36
C ILE A 43 -9.64 -2.15 -8.56
N VAL A 44 -9.79 -1.60 -9.77
CA VAL A 44 -9.60 -2.31 -11.04
C VAL A 44 -8.12 -2.56 -11.29
N LYS A 45 -7.30 -1.50 -11.16
CA LYS A 45 -5.85 -1.58 -11.35
C LYS A 45 -5.15 -0.44 -10.64
N GLY A 46 -4.21 -0.79 -9.78
CA GLY A 46 -3.38 0.13 -9.04
C GLY A 46 -1.89 -0.15 -9.17
N THR A 47 -1.10 0.91 -9.02
CA THR A 47 0.36 0.85 -8.98
C THR A 47 0.91 1.80 -7.93
N LEU A 48 2.05 1.45 -7.33
CA LEU A 48 2.80 2.34 -6.46
C LEU A 48 4.29 2.31 -6.81
N ILE A 49 4.97 3.41 -6.51
CA ILE A 49 6.43 3.54 -6.61
C ILE A 49 6.97 4.39 -5.46
N GLY A 50 8.08 3.98 -4.88
CA GLY A 50 8.65 4.66 -3.73
C GLY A 50 10.02 4.17 -3.34
N ILE A 51 10.38 4.47 -2.09
CA ILE A 51 11.71 4.24 -1.53
C ILE A 51 11.57 3.43 -0.24
N VAL A 52 12.38 2.38 -0.13
CA VAL A 52 12.63 1.65 1.11
C VAL A 52 13.75 2.35 1.87
N LYS A 53 13.45 2.89 3.05
CA LYS A 53 14.42 3.54 3.93
C LYS A 53 15.28 2.49 4.66
N ALA A 54 16.40 2.94 5.23
CA ALA A 54 17.36 2.07 5.92
C ALA A 54 16.74 1.28 7.09
N ASP A 55 15.77 1.89 7.79
CA ASP A 55 15.00 1.28 8.89
C ASP A 55 13.88 0.34 8.41
N GLY A 56 13.67 0.22 7.09
CA GLY A 56 12.61 -0.57 6.48
C GLY A 56 11.31 0.20 6.25
N THR A 57 11.19 1.43 6.72
CA THR A 57 10.03 2.30 6.44
C THR A 57 9.91 2.55 4.95
N LEU A 58 8.68 2.62 4.44
CA LEU A 58 8.38 2.91 3.05
C LEU A 58 7.85 4.33 2.92
N GLU A 59 8.27 5.01 1.88
CA GLU A 59 7.68 6.27 1.43
C GLU A 59 7.39 6.15 -0.06
N PHE A 60 6.12 6.22 -0.45
CA PHE A 60 5.72 5.97 -1.83
C PHE A 60 4.56 6.86 -2.29
N LYS A 61 4.45 6.98 -3.60
CA LYS A 61 3.25 7.49 -4.27
C LYS A 61 2.50 6.34 -4.90
N TYR A 62 1.19 6.47 -4.95
CA TYR A 62 0.31 5.45 -5.52
C TYR A 62 -0.79 6.08 -6.35
N ASN A 63 -1.25 5.32 -7.34
CA ASN A 63 -2.36 5.69 -8.21
C ASN A 63 -3.15 4.44 -8.58
N HIS A 64 -4.45 4.59 -8.82
CA HIS A 64 -5.27 3.52 -9.37
C HIS A 64 -6.47 4.06 -10.15
N VAL A 65 -7.11 3.14 -10.87
CA VAL A 65 -8.46 3.29 -11.40
C VAL A 65 -9.41 2.44 -10.55
N ASN A 66 -10.46 3.05 -10.00
CA ASN A 66 -11.49 2.34 -9.25
C ASN A 66 -12.62 1.84 -10.17
N VAL A 67 -13.60 1.11 -9.63
CA VAL A 67 -14.74 0.55 -10.40
C VAL A 67 -15.71 1.61 -10.96
N LYS A 68 -15.53 2.88 -10.58
CA LYS A 68 -16.28 4.03 -11.11
C LYS A 68 -15.53 4.76 -12.23
N ASP A 69 -14.44 4.18 -12.74
CA ASP A 69 -13.55 4.78 -13.73
C ASP A 69 -12.86 6.07 -13.25
N GLU A 70 -12.77 6.28 -11.94
CA GLU A 70 -12.09 7.44 -11.35
C GLU A 70 -10.60 7.15 -11.18
N ILE A 71 -9.77 8.12 -11.59
CA ILE A 71 -8.32 8.07 -11.34
C ILE A 71 -8.05 8.70 -9.97
N ARG A 72 -7.59 7.87 -9.03
CA ARG A 72 -7.20 8.31 -7.69
C ARG A 72 -5.69 8.22 -7.51
N GLY A 73 -5.17 8.96 -6.54
CA GLY A 73 -3.77 8.88 -6.18
C GLY A 73 -3.37 9.74 -5.00
N GLY A 74 -2.25 9.37 -4.39
CA GLY A 74 -1.79 9.98 -3.14
C GLY A 74 -0.34 9.65 -2.81
N HIS A 75 0.04 10.01 -1.60
CA HIS A 75 1.29 9.58 -0.98
C HIS A 75 1.01 8.78 0.29
N CYS A 76 1.95 7.93 0.65
CA CYS A 76 1.86 7.10 1.83
C CYS A 76 3.22 6.95 2.52
N PHE A 77 3.19 6.98 3.85
CA PHE A 77 4.25 6.52 4.72
C PHE A 77 3.81 5.22 5.37
N SER A 78 4.64 4.18 5.26
CA SER A 78 4.31 2.86 5.78
C SER A 78 5.41 2.32 6.67
N LYS A 79 5.08 2.03 7.93
CA LYS A 79 6.01 1.57 8.95
C LYS A 79 5.87 0.05 9.15
N PRO A 80 6.95 -0.72 9.04
CA PRO A 80 6.88 -2.17 9.25
C PRO A 80 6.89 -2.56 10.72
N GLU A 81 6.18 -3.64 11.00
CA GLU A 81 6.19 -4.45 12.20
C GLU A 81 6.44 -5.90 11.79
N VAL A 82 7.41 -6.58 12.41
CA VAL A 82 7.62 -8.02 12.20
C VAL A 82 6.79 -8.76 13.25
N LEU A 83 5.83 -9.55 12.79
CA LEU A 83 4.94 -10.34 13.65
C LEU A 83 5.69 -11.55 14.22
N SER A 84 5.10 -12.19 15.24
CA SER A 84 5.68 -13.36 15.92
C SER A 84 5.88 -14.58 15.01
N ASP A 85 5.13 -14.66 13.90
CA ASP A 85 5.25 -15.71 12.88
C ASP A 85 6.24 -15.36 11.75
N GLY A 86 6.91 -14.21 11.84
CA GLY A 86 7.89 -13.72 10.87
C GLY A 86 7.30 -12.98 9.68
N ARG A 87 5.97 -12.87 9.58
CA ARG A 87 5.30 -12.04 8.57
C ARG A 87 5.49 -10.55 8.88
N ILE A 88 5.39 -9.72 7.84
CA ILE A 88 5.42 -8.26 7.97
C ILE A 88 3.98 -7.73 8.02
N ARG A 89 3.70 -6.90 9.03
CA ARG A 89 2.57 -5.99 9.06
C ARG A 89 3.06 -4.58 8.73
N LEU A 90 2.30 -3.85 7.93
CA LEU A 90 2.60 -2.50 7.50
C LEU A 90 1.52 -1.56 8.02
N HIS A 91 1.93 -0.58 8.83
CA HIS A 91 1.07 0.48 9.35
C HIS A 91 1.21 1.71 8.46
N GLU A 92 0.14 2.05 7.76
CA GLU A 92 0.14 3.02 6.67
C GLU A 92 -0.57 4.31 7.08
N ASN A 93 0.07 5.44 6.79
CA ASN A 93 -0.52 6.77 6.85
C ASN A 93 -0.53 7.30 5.43
N TRP A 94 -1.72 7.51 4.86
CA TRP A 94 -1.86 7.94 3.48
C TRP A 94 -2.61 9.27 3.39
N LYS A 95 -2.38 9.97 2.30
CA LYS A 95 -3.09 11.20 1.95
C LYS A 95 -3.32 11.30 0.47
N TRP A 96 -4.57 11.55 0.10
CA TRP A 96 -4.98 11.76 -1.28
C TRP A 96 -4.45 13.09 -1.82
N PHE A 97 -4.18 13.12 -3.13
CA PHE A 97 -3.87 14.34 -3.88
C PHE A 97 -5.05 14.83 -4.73
N ASP A 98 -6.25 14.31 -4.47
CA ASP A 98 -7.48 14.79 -5.10
C ASP A 98 -7.97 16.10 -4.45
N ARG A 99 -9.15 16.56 -4.86
CA ARG A 99 -9.73 17.84 -4.42
C ARG A 99 -9.90 17.93 -2.91
N ASP A 100 -10.23 16.81 -2.27
CA ASP A 100 -10.61 16.81 -0.86
C ASP A 100 -9.38 16.67 0.05
N GLN A 101 -8.24 16.26 -0.52
CA GLN A 101 -6.95 16.08 0.17
C GLN A 101 -7.07 15.32 1.48
N THR A 102 -8.04 14.40 1.55
CA THR A 102 -8.30 13.65 2.78
C THR A 102 -7.16 12.68 3.06
N GLU A 103 -6.99 12.39 4.33
CA GLU A 103 -5.97 11.48 4.84
C GLU A 103 -6.61 10.40 5.69
N GLY A 104 -5.85 9.35 5.95
CA GLY A 104 -6.32 8.19 6.66
C GLY A 104 -5.20 7.22 6.98
N GLU A 105 -5.59 6.20 7.73
CA GLU A 105 -4.71 5.12 8.15
C GLU A 105 -5.22 3.79 7.58
N SER A 106 -4.28 2.89 7.29
CA SER A 106 -4.56 1.51 6.93
C SER A 106 -3.54 0.56 7.54
N VAL A 107 -3.92 -0.70 7.66
CA VAL A 107 -3.02 -1.80 8.03
C VAL A 107 -3.10 -2.86 6.94
N ILE A 108 -1.94 -3.28 6.45
CA ILE A 108 -1.83 -4.40 5.50
C ILE A 108 -0.89 -5.47 6.05
N ASP A 109 -1.30 -6.73 5.91
CA ASP A 109 -0.55 -7.89 6.38
C ASP A 109 0.05 -8.66 5.21
N GLU A 110 1.26 -9.18 5.42
CA GLU A 110 1.87 -10.11 4.48
C GLU A 110 1.06 -11.41 4.40
N VAL A 111 0.95 -11.93 3.17
CA VAL A 111 0.32 -13.21 2.86
C VAL A 111 1.33 -14.12 2.18
N LEU A 112 1.37 -15.38 2.63
CA LEU A 112 2.27 -16.42 2.12
C LEU A 112 1.68 -17.10 0.89
#